data_AF-A0A6I4SIY8-F1
#
_entry.id   AF-A0A6I4SIY8-F1
#
_cell.length_a   1.000
_cell.length_b   1.000
_cell.length_c   1.000
_cell.angle_alpha   90.00
_cell.angle_beta   90.00
_cell.angle_gamma   90.00
#
_symmetry.space_group_name_H-M   'P 1'
#
loop_
_entity.id
_entity.type
_entity.pdbx_description
1 polymer ?
#
loop_
_entity_poly.entity_id
_entity_poly.type
_entity_poly.pdbx_seq_one_letter_code
_entity_poly.pdbx_strand_id
1 'polypeptide(L)'
;MYGSNFESWVAMAIIVTSVLTAWTMNYRAPKVRAFGTFLAALGCFAVVFWFAAILGTDVLDNPKPNQTPMDSAKPALMWIQATIALIAALMLSWTAVKQLGSTTELDLPLANEPDRYGRVSRILHWTTAILFISLFPIGMFASMIPEDTWFRNQYYVVHKTIGVLVFALLLVRLVWNRRSKRPDLDPSLKPTERKWAHRVHILLYVMLIAMPVTGYVMTSFHGFPTYFFAWELDPLWGKSDAYIIWGTFHKYLLPYLLYIILGAHILGALKHHFIDRHSGALKRMVA
;
A
#
# COMPACT_ATOMS: atom_id res chain seq x y z
N MET A 1 29.71 8.82 -5.08
CA MET A 1 29.46 8.82 -6.54
C MET A 1 27.96 8.66 -6.76
N TYR A 2 27.24 9.77 -6.97
CA TYR A 2 25.80 9.79 -7.29
C TYR A 2 25.61 9.57 -8.79
N GLY A 3 25.92 8.36 -9.26
CA GLY A 3 25.82 7.97 -10.66
C GLY A 3 24.48 7.27 -10.92
N SER A 4 23.55 8.01 -11.51
CA SER A 4 22.16 7.64 -11.85
C SER A 4 21.16 7.70 -10.68
N ASN A 5 20.20 8.62 -10.78
CA ASN A 5 19.00 8.69 -9.93
C ASN A 5 18.01 7.56 -10.27
N PHE A 6 18.50 6.36 -10.59
CA PHE A 6 17.68 5.28 -11.15
C PHE A 6 16.55 4.88 -10.20
N GLU A 7 16.85 4.74 -8.91
CA GLU A 7 15.88 4.50 -7.85
C GLU A 7 14.81 5.59 -7.75
N SER A 8 15.16 6.86 -8.00
CA SER A 8 14.17 7.94 -8.02
C SER A 8 13.21 7.82 -9.21
N TRP A 9 13.70 7.40 -10.37
CA TRP A 9 12.86 7.12 -11.54
C TRP A 9 11.96 5.91 -11.34
N VAL A 10 12.45 4.85 -10.69
CA VAL A 10 11.63 3.69 -10.32
C VAL A 10 10.51 4.10 -9.36
N ALA A 11 10.84 4.86 -8.30
CA ALA A 11 9.83 5.37 -7.38
C ALA A 11 8.79 6.25 -8.11
N MET A 12 9.24 7.15 -8.99
CA MET A 12 8.35 7.99 -9.80
C MET A 12 7.43 7.17 -10.69
N ALA A 13 7.94 6.14 -11.36
CA ALA A 13 7.14 5.26 -12.20
C ALA A 13 6.03 4.55 -11.39
N ILE A 14 6.35 4.03 -10.20
CA ILE A 14 5.36 3.42 -9.29
C ILE A 14 4.29 4.45 -8.87
N ILE A 15 4.69 5.69 -8.60
CA ILE A 15 3.80 6.76 -8.15
C ILE A 15 2.85 7.21 -9.26
N VAL A 16 3.39 7.51 -10.44
CA VAL A 16 2.61 7.93 -11.61
C VAL A 16 1.64 6.85 -12.01
N THR A 17 2.09 5.59 -12.10
CA THR A 17 1.21 4.47 -12.42
C THR A 17 0.11 4.27 -11.36
N SER A 18 0.42 4.41 -10.07
CA SER A 18 -0.59 4.33 -9.00
C SER A 18 -1.66 5.42 -9.09
N VAL A 19 -1.27 6.66 -9.42
CA VAL A 19 -2.21 7.78 -9.63
C VAL A 19 -3.06 7.54 -10.88
N LEU A 20 -2.44 7.16 -11.99
CA LEU A 20 -3.15 6.89 -13.25
C LEU A 20 -4.12 5.72 -13.12
N THR A 21 -3.72 4.63 -12.46
CA THR A 21 -4.59 3.49 -12.16
C THR A 21 -5.79 3.93 -11.30
N ALA A 22 -5.54 4.65 -10.20
CA ALA A 22 -6.63 5.15 -9.34
C ALA A 22 -7.59 6.09 -10.09
N TRP A 23 -7.06 6.97 -10.95
CA TRP A 23 -7.87 7.89 -11.75
C TRP A 23 -8.72 7.17 -12.79
N THR A 24 -8.11 6.27 -13.58
CA THR A 24 -8.80 5.50 -14.63
C THR A 24 -9.86 4.58 -14.05
N MET A 25 -9.61 3.91 -12.91
CA MET A 25 -10.60 3.09 -12.19
C MET A 25 -11.85 3.88 -11.77
N ASN A 26 -11.72 5.20 -11.59
CA ASN A 26 -12.81 6.09 -11.15
C ASN A 26 -13.31 7.01 -12.27
N TYR A 27 -13.00 6.69 -13.52
CA TYR A 27 -13.42 7.47 -14.68
C TYR A 27 -14.88 7.19 -15.07
N ARG A 28 -15.54 8.18 -15.70
CA ARG A 28 -16.98 8.10 -16.05
C ARG A 28 -17.30 6.98 -17.05
N ALA A 29 -16.45 6.80 -18.06
CA ALA A 29 -16.67 5.81 -19.11
C ALA A 29 -16.27 4.39 -18.67
N PRO A 30 -17.13 3.37 -18.85
CA PRO A 30 -16.87 2.00 -18.40
C PRO A 30 -15.62 1.37 -19.02
N LYS A 31 -15.35 1.63 -20.32
CA LYS A 31 -14.15 1.13 -21.00
C LYS A 31 -12.84 1.66 -20.38
N VAL A 32 -12.83 2.91 -19.92
CA VAL A 32 -11.68 3.51 -19.24
C VAL A 32 -11.51 2.92 -17.84
N ARG A 33 -12.61 2.64 -17.14
CA ARG A 33 -12.54 1.92 -15.85
C ARG A 33 -12.03 0.50 -16.00
N ALA A 34 -12.47 -0.22 -17.04
CA ALA A 34 -11.96 -1.54 -17.37
C ALA A 34 -10.44 -1.50 -17.58
N PHE A 35 -9.95 -0.51 -18.33
CA PHE A 35 -8.52 -0.26 -18.49
C PHE A 35 -7.82 0.02 -17.15
N GLY A 36 -8.39 0.85 -16.28
CA GLY A 36 -7.83 1.09 -14.95
C GLY A 36 -7.77 -0.15 -14.07
N THR A 37 -8.83 -0.96 -14.05
CA THR A 37 -8.85 -2.25 -13.35
C THR A 37 -7.81 -3.21 -13.92
N PHE A 38 -7.60 -3.20 -15.24
CA PHE A 38 -6.55 -3.98 -15.88
C PHE A 38 -5.15 -3.47 -15.52
N LEU A 39 -4.92 -2.15 -15.45
CA LEU A 39 -3.66 -1.58 -14.96
C LEU A 39 -3.37 -2.01 -13.51
N ALA A 40 -4.39 -2.05 -12.65
CA ALA A 40 -4.25 -2.60 -11.30
C ALA A 40 -3.85 -4.08 -11.32
N ALA A 41 -4.44 -4.89 -12.22
CA ALA A 41 -4.07 -6.28 -12.41
C ALA A 41 -2.61 -6.43 -12.87
N LEU A 42 -2.16 -5.60 -13.82
CA LEU A 42 -0.76 -5.55 -14.25
C LEU A 42 0.19 -5.18 -13.11
N GLY A 43 -0.20 -4.27 -12.22
CA GLY A 43 0.56 -3.97 -11.01
C GLY A 43 0.75 -5.20 -10.13
N CYS A 44 -0.30 -6.00 -9.93
CA CYS A 44 -0.21 -7.26 -9.19
C CYS A 44 0.65 -8.30 -9.91
N PHE A 45 0.51 -8.44 -11.24
CA PHE A 45 1.40 -9.31 -12.03
C PHE A 45 2.86 -8.85 -11.98
N ALA A 46 3.13 -7.55 -11.94
CA ALA A 46 4.48 -7.02 -11.79
C ALA A 46 5.10 -7.44 -10.45
N VAL A 47 4.32 -7.50 -9.36
CA VAL A 47 4.80 -8.05 -8.07
C VAL A 47 5.14 -9.54 -8.20
N VAL A 48 4.32 -10.33 -8.90
CA VAL A 48 4.58 -11.76 -9.13
C VAL A 48 5.83 -11.96 -10.00
N PHE A 49 5.96 -11.19 -11.09
CA PHE A 49 7.12 -11.25 -11.97
C PHE A 49 8.40 -10.80 -11.24
N TRP A 50 8.32 -9.73 -10.46
CA TRP A 50 9.40 -9.29 -9.60
C TRP A 50 9.79 -10.39 -8.59
N PHE A 51 8.81 -11.06 -7.97
CA PHE A 51 9.08 -12.18 -7.07
C PHE A 51 9.79 -13.34 -7.80
N ALA A 52 9.39 -13.65 -9.03
CA ALA A 52 10.08 -14.65 -9.84
C ALA A 52 11.52 -14.23 -10.19
N ALA A 53 11.76 -12.94 -10.45
CA ALA A 53 13.10 -12.42 -10.73
C ALA A 53 14.03 -12.51 -9.50
N ILE A 54 13.53 -12.26 -8.29
CA ILE A 54 14.36 -12.35 -7.07
C ILE A 54 14.75 -13.79 -6.72
N LEU A 55 13.98 -14.81 -7.14
CA LEU A 55 14.39 -16.22 -6.98
C LEU A 55 15.74 -16.50 -7.68
N GLY A 56 16.07 -15.75 -8.74
CA GLY A 56 17.36 -15.84 -9.42
C GLY A 56 18.50 -15.06 -8.76
N THR A 57 18.26 -14.35 -7.64
CA THR A 57 19.25 -13.47 -6.99
C THR A 57 19.95 -14.10 -5.78
N ASP A 58 19.63 -15.35 -5.44
CA ASP A 58 20.14 -16.09 -4.27
C ASP A 58 19.80 -15.44 -2.91
N VAL A 59 19.18 -14.26 -2.86
CA VAL A 59 18.80 -13.56 -1.61
C VAL A 59 17.76 -14.36 -0.79
N LEU A 60 16.92 -15.17 -1.43
CA LEU A 60 15.95 -16.01 -0.71
C LEU A 60 16.59 -17.28 -0.14
N ASP A 61 17.65 -17.78 -0.77
CA ASP A 61 18.37 -18.99 -0.37
C ASP A 61 19.46 -18.65 0.66
N ASN A 62 20.13 -17.50 0.49
CA ASN A 62 21.18 -16.95 1.35
C ASN A 62 20.83 -15.52 1.82
N PRO A 63 19.75 -15.33 2.61
CA PRO A 63 19.38 -14.01 3.13
C PRO A 63 20.40 -13.48 4.14
N LYS A 64 20.34 -12.17 4.39
CA LYS A 64 21.00 -11.54 5.54
C LYS A 64 20.73 -12.36 6.81
N PRO A 65 21.75 -12.62 7.67
CA PRO A 65 21.58 -13.38 8.89
C PRO A 65 20.43 -12.85 9.76
N ASN A 66 19.63 -13.78 10.29
CA ASN A 66 18.50 -13.46 11.14
C ASN A 66 18.97 -12.68 12.39
N GLN A 67 18.37 -11.52 12.61
CA GLN A 67 18.62 -10.72 13.82
C GLN A 67 17.67 -11.14 14.95
N THR A 68 16.51 -11.69 14.59
CA THR A 68 15.46 -12.18 15.48
C THR A 68 14.86 -13.47 14.93
N PRO A 69 14.22 -14.31 15.77
CA PRO A 69 13.52 -15.51 15.28
C PRO A 69 12.46 -15.20 14.21
N MET A 70 11.83 -14.02 14.26
CA MET A 70 10.81 -13.60 13.29
C MET A 70 11.36 -13.42 11.87
N ASP A 71 12.66 -13.16 11.70
CA ASP A 71 13.28 -12.98 10.38
C ASP A 71 13.20 -14.26 9.52
N SER A 72 13.22 -15.44 10.16
CA SER A 72 13.09 -16.73 9.49
C SER A 72 11.75 -16.92 8.74
N ALA A 73 10.72 -16.17 9.12
CA ALA A 73 9.41 -16.25 8.47
C ALA A 73 9.33 -15.45 7.16
N LYS A 74 10.28 -14.54 6.91
CA LYS A 74 10.20 -13.60 5.77
C LYS A 74 10.16 -14.28 4.40
N PRO A 75 10.98 -15.31 4.09
CA PRO A 75 10.86 -16.01 2.81
C PRO A 75 9.45 -16.58 2.57
N ALA A 76 8.85 -17.21 3.60
CA ALA A 76 7.49 -17.74 3.51
C ALA A 76 6.44 -16.62 3.34
N LEU A 77 6.58 -15.50 4.06
CA LEU A 77 5.69 -14.34 3.89
C LEU A 77 5.77 -13.72 2.50
N MET A 78 6.94 -13.76 1.86
CA MET A 78 7.09 -13.30 0.48
C MET A 78 6.37 -14.21 -0.53
N TRP A 79 6.45 -15.53 -0.35
CA TRP A 79 5.67 -16.49 -1.14
C TRP A 79 4.17 -16.25 -0.97
N ILE A 80 3.69 -16.08 0.26
CA ILE A 80 2.28 -15.77 0.55
C ILE A 80 1.85 -14.48 -0.18
N GLN A 81 2.68 -13.42 -0.13
CA GLN A 81 2.41 -12.17 -0.83
C GLN A 81 2.34 -12.36 -2.35
N ALA A 82 3.26 -13.13 -2.94
CA ALA A 82 3.24 -13.44 -4.37
C ALA A 82 1.99 -14.23 -4.78
N THR A 83 1.57 -15.21 -3.97
CA THR A 83 0.33 -15.97 -4.21
C THR A 83 -0.91 -15.08 -4.12
N ILE A 84 -1.00 -14.24 -3.10
CA ILE A 84 -2.11 -13.28 -2.95
C ILE A 84 -2.13 -12.31 -4.14
N ALA A 85 -0.98 -11.80 -4.57
CA ALA A 85 -0.86 -10.92 -5.73
C ALA A 85 -1.32 -11.62 -7.01
N LEU A 86 -0.97 -12.88 -7.22
CA LEU A 86 -1.42 -13.66 -8.39
C LEU A 86 -2.95 -13.84 -8.39
N ILE A 87 -3.54 -14.23 -7.26
CA ILE A 87 -5.00 -14.37 -7.12
C ILE A 87 -5.69 -13.03 -7.40
N ALA A 88 -5.18 -11.93 -6.82
CA ALA A 88 -5.71 -10.60 -7.05
C ALA A 88 -5.59 -10.18 -8.52
N ALA A 89 -4.47 -10.47 -9.17
CA ALA A 89 -4.25 -10.16 -10.59
C ALA A 89 -5.26 -10.86 -11.49
N LEU A 90 -5.52 -12.15 -11.24
CA LEU A 90 -6.50 -12.94 -11.99
C LEU A 90 -7.93 -12.41 -11.74
N MET A 91 -8.29 -12.13 -10.49
CA MET A 91 -9.60 -11.58 -10.14
C MET A 91 -9.84 -10.20 -10.76
N LEU A 92 -8.84 -9.32 -10.74
CA LEU A 92 -8.93 -7.98 -11.35
C LEU A 92 -9.00 -8.08 -12.87
N SER A 93 -8.24 -8.97 -13.50
CA SER A 93 -8.30 -9.21 -14.94
C SER A 93 -9.69 -9.67 -15.36
N TRP A 94 -10.28 -10.62 -14.63
CA TRP A 94 -11.66 -11.06 -14.86
C TRP A 94 -12.68 -9.93 -14.68
N THR A 95 -12.49 -9.09 -13.65
CA THR A 95 -13.34 -7.92 -13.39
C THR A 95 -13.23 -6.90 -14.52
N ALA A 96 -12.03 -6.64 -15.04
CA ALA A 96 -11.81 -5.75 -16.17
C ALA A 96 -12.54 -6.24 -17.44
N VAL A 97 -12.44 -7.54 -17.75
CA VAL A 97 -13.17 -8.15 -18.88
C VAL A 97 -14.68 -7.98 -18.73
N LYS A 98 -15.23 -8.19 -17.54
CA LYS A 98 -16.65 -7.94 -17.27
C LYS A 98 -17.04 -6.47 -17.45
N GLN A 99 -16.19 -5.54 -17.04
CA GLN A 99 -16.44 -4.11 -17.20
C GLN A 99 -16.45 -3.66 -18.67
N LEU A 100 -15.72 -4.35 -19.57
CA LEU A 100 -15.74 -4.04 -21.01
C LEU A 100 -17.13 -4.22 -21.65
N GLY A 101 -17.94 -5.14 -21.13
CA GLY A 101 -19.32 -5.36 -21.56
C GLY A 101 -20.35 -4.43 -20.91
N SER A 102 -19.95 -3.58 -19.96
CA SER A 102 -20.86 -2.68 -19.27
C SER A 102 -21.09 -1.38 -20.05
N THR A 103 -22.34 -0.92 -20.08
CA THR A 103 -22.73 0.40 -20.61
C THR A 103 -22.98 1.43 -19.50
N THR A 104 -22.85 1.03 -18.23
CA THR A 104 -23.14 1.89 -17.09
C THR A 104 -22.08 2.97 -16.92
N GLU A 105 -22.49 4.23 -16.98
CA GLU A 105 -21.62 5.35 -16.65
C GLU A 105 -21.48 5.52 -15.14
N LEU A 106 -20.29 5.93 -14.69
CA LEU A 106 -20.01 6.24 -13.29
C LEU A 106 -19.97 7.75 -13.11
N ASP A 107 -21.11 8.35 -12.78
CA ASP A 107 -21.17 9.78 -12.52
C ASP A 107 -20.84 10.07 -11.05
N LEU A 108 -19.63 10.56 -10.79
CA LEU A 108 -19.13 10.85 -9.46
C LEU A 108 -18.93 12.36 -9.27
N PRO A 109 -19.58 12.98 -8.27
CA PRO A 109 -19.23 14.34 -7.87
C PRO A 109 -17.81 14.41 -7.33
N LEU A 110 -17.23 15.61 -7.28
CA LEU A 110 -15.90 15.81 -6.69
C LEU A 110 -15.90 15.51 -5.19
N ALA A 111 -16.88 16.04 -4.46
CA ALA A 111 -17.11 15.84 -3.03
C ALA A 111 -17.94 14.57 -2.74
N ASN A 112 -17.93 14.13 -1.48
CA ASN A 112 -18.75 13.02 -1.02
C ASN A 112 -20.21 13.44 -0.90
N GLU A 113 -21.09 12.48 -1.17
CA GLU A 113 -22.52 12.54 -0.88
C GLU A 113 -22.79 11.75 0.42
N PRO A 114 -24.00 11.81 1.02
CA PRO A 114 -24.29 11.11 2.28
C PRO A 114 -24.13 9.59 2.23
N ASP A 115 -24.34 8.99 1.07
CA ASP A 115 -24.35 7.54 0.84
C ASP A 115 -23.17 7.04 0.00
N ARG A 116 -22.43 7.90 -0.71
CA ARG A 116 -21.29 7.50 -1.57
C ARG A 116 -20.11 8.46 -1.55
N TYR A 117 -18.91 7.89 -1.72
CA TYR A 117 -17.68 8.68 -1.80
C TYR A 117 -17.53 9.34 -3.16
N GLY A 118 -17.15 10.61 -3.15
CA GLY A 118 -16.83 11.39 -4.34
C GLY A 118 -15.50 11.00 -4.97
N ARG A 119 -15.27 11.50 -6.19
CA ARG A 119 -14.11 11.17 -7.02
C ARG A 119 -12.78 11.46 -6.32
N VAL A 120 -12.65 12.59 -5.63
CA VAL A 120 -11.41 12.98 -4.93
C VAL A 120 -11.07 11.98 -3.82
N SER A 121 -12.06 11.61 -3.01
CA SER A 121 -11.89 10.64 -1.92
C SER A 121 -11.47 9.26 -2.44
N ARG A 122 -12.06 8.82 -3.56
CA ARG A 122 -11.74 7.53 -4.18
C ARG A 122 -10.35 7.52 -4.78
N ILE A 123 -9.95 8.56 -5.52
CA ILE A 123 -8.59 8.67 -6.08
C ILE A 123 -7.56 8.67 -4.96
N LEU A 124 -7.72 9.54 -3.94
CA LEU A 124 -6.82 9.57 -2.79
C LEU A 124 -6.71 8.21 -2.10
N HIS A 125 -7.84 7.51 -1.92
CA HIS A 125 -7.83 6.19 -1.31
C HIS A 125 -7.10 5.15 -2.16
N TRP A 126 -7.44 5.02 -3.45
CA TRP A 126 -6.86 3.99 -4.31
C TRP A 126 -5.39 4.24 -4.60
N THR A 127 -4.98 5.49 -4.80
CA THR A 127 -3.55 5.84 -4.89
C THR A 127 -2.81 5.47 -3.61
N THR A 128 -3.36 5.82 -2.44
CA THR A 128 -2.77 5.45 -1.15
C THR A 128 -2.72 3.92 -0.99
N ALA A 129 -3.78 3.20 -1.35
CA ALA A 129 -3.87 1.76 -1.20
C ALA A 129 -2.83 1.02 -2.07
N ILE A 130 -2.70 1.39 -3.35
CA ILE A 130 -1.72 0.78 -4.26
C ILE A 130 -0.29 1.01 -3.76
N LEU A 131 0.05 2.26 -3.42
CA LEU A 131 1.36 2.62 -2.89
C LEU A 131 1.66 1.96 -1.54
N PHE A 132 0.67 1.92 -0.65
CA PHE A 132 0.85 1.33 0.67
C PHE A 132 1.01 -0.18 0.60
N ILE A 133 0.26 -0.87 -0.26
CA ILE A 133 0.39 -2.32 -0.47
C ILE A 133 1.74 -2.66 -1.12
N SER A 134 2.27 -1.84 -2.03
CA SER A 134 3.58 -2.11 -2.64
C SER A 134 4.74 -1.99 -1.65
N LEU A 135 4.61 -1.19 -0.58
CA LEU A 135 5.64 -1.05 0.45
C LEU A 135 5.95 -2.35 1.21
N PHE A 136 5.00 -3.29 1.32
CA PHE A 136 5.18 -4.54 2.06
C PHE A 136 6.25 -5.44 1.44
N PRO A 137 6.14 -5.88 0.16
CA PRO A 137 7.18 -6.70 -0.46
C PRO A 137 8.50 -5.94 -0.57
N ILE A 138 8.47 -4.64 -0.90
CA ILE A 138 9.68 -3.82 -1.04
C ILE A 138 10.43 -3.74 0.31
N GLY A 139 9.74 -3.42 1.39
CA GLY A 139 10.35 -3.26 2.72
C GLY A 139 10.83 -4.58 3.31
N MET A 140 10.05 -5.65 3.13
CA MET A 140 10.43 -6.99 3.56
C MET A 140 11.70 -7.45 2.84
N PHE A 141 11.72 -7.38 1.51
CA PHE A 141 12.88 -7.76 0.71
C PHE A 141 14.11 -6.90 1.04
N ALA A 142 13.96 -5.57 1.15
CA ALA A 142 15.05 -4.67 1.54
C ALA A 142 15.73 -5.08 2.87
N SER A 143 14.95 -5.66 3.79
CA SER A 143 15.45 -6.14 5.09
C SER A 143 16.16 -7.50 5.03
N MET A 144 15.98 -8.27 3.95
CA MET A 144 16.58 -9.58 3.71
C MET A 144 17.87 -9.51 2.89
N ILE A 145 18.06 -8.45 2.11
CA ILE A 145 19.24 -8.30 1.25
C ILE A 145 20.53 -8.20 2.11
N PRO A 146 21.58 -9.00 1.82
CA PRO A 146 22.89 -8.89 2.45
C PRO A 146 23.50 -7.48 2.34
N GLU A 147 24.30 -7.08 3.34
CA GLU A 147 24.70 -5.67 3.49
C GLU A 147 25.55 -5.12 2.35
N ASP A 148 26.35 -5.99 1.75
CA ASP A 148 27.31 -5.76 0.65
C ASP A 148 26.67 -5.87 -0.74
N THR A 149 25.39 -6.24 -0.83
CA THR A 149 24.70 -6.38 -2.12
C THR A 149 24.46 -5.00 -2.77
N TRP A 150 24.91 -4.84 -4.02
CA TRP A 150 24.94 -3.56 -4.74
C TRP A 150 23.57 -2.87 -4.89
N PHE A 151 22.48 -3.63 -5.07
CA PHE A 151 21.14 -3.08 -5.25
C PHE A 151 20.39 -2.81 -3.94
N ARG A 152 20.97 -3.16 -2.78
CA ARG A 152 20.31 -3.02 -1.46
C ARG A 152 19.83 -1.59 -1.22
N ASN A 153 20.70 -0.61 -1.47
CA ASN A 153 20.37 0.79 -1.22
C ASN A 153 19.20 1.29 -2.10
N GLN A 154 19.11 0.80 -3.34
CA GLN A 154 18.04 1.20 -4.27
C GLN A 154 16.66 0.85 -3.70
N TYR A 155 16.50 -0.34 -3.11
CA TYR A 155 15.24 -0.74 -2.46
C TYR A 155 14.89 0.15 -1.26
N TYR A 156 15.87 0.52 -0.43
CA TYR A 156 15.63 1.41 0.70
C TYR A 156 15.21 2.81 0.23
N VAL A 157 15.83 3.35 -0.82
CA VAL A 157 15.46 4.67 -1.36
C VAL A 157 14.04 4.65 -1.92
N VAL A 158 13.68 3.63 -2.70
CA VAL A 158 12.31 3.46 -3.23
C VAL A 158 11.30 3.32 -2.08
N HIS A 159 11.58 2.46 -1.10
CA HIS A 159 10.70 2.25 0.07
C HIS A 159 10.49 3.54 0.86
N LYS A 160 11.56 4.27 1.19
CA LYS A 160 11.51 5.53 1.94
C LYS A 160 10.72 6.59 1.17
N THR A 161 10.99 6.74 -0.13
CA THR A 161 10.31 7.74 -0.98
C THR A 161 8.80 7.49 -1.05
N ILE A 162 8.38 6.24 -1.30
CA ILE A 162 6.96 5.88 -1.34
C ILE A 162 6.33 6.03 0.06
N GLY A 163 7.04 5.65 1.14
CA GLY A 163 6.57 5.79 2.51
C GLY A 163 6.29 7.25 2.90
N VAL A 164 7.19 8.17 2.56
CA VAL A 164 7.00 9.62 2.78
C VAL A 164 5.82 10.13 1.95
N LEU A 165 5.66 9.71 0.70
CA LEU A 165 4.52 10.12 -0.11
C LEU A 165 3.20 9.61 0.46
N VAL A 166 3.12 8.35 0.91
CA VAL A 166 1.92 7.80 1.55
C VAL A 166 1.54 8.62 2.80
N PHE A 167 2.54 9.05 3.58
CA PHE A 167 2.31 9.96 4.70
C PHE A 167 1.75 11.31 4.25
N ALA A 168 2.32 11.93 3.21
CA ALA A 168 1.81 13.18 2.66
C ALA A 168 0.37 13.05 2.12
N LEU A 169 0.07 11.96 1.41
CA LEU A 169 -1.28 11.65 0.91
C LEU A 169 -2.28 11.45 2.05
N LEU A 170 -1.85 10.86 3.17
CA LEU A 170 -2.68 10.77 4.37
C LEU A 170 -3.03 12.16 4.91
N LEU A 171 -2.07 13.09 5.00
CA LEU A 171 -2.33 14.45 5.48
C LEU A 171 -3.32 15.17 4.56
N VAL A 172 -3.13 15.07 3.24
CA VAL A 172 -4.08 15.60 2.25
C VAL A 172 -5.45 14.98 2.44
N ARG A 173 -5.53 13.66 2.65
CA ARG A 173 -6.79 12.95 2.90
C ARG A 173 -7.46 13.42 4.19
N LEU A 174 -6.72 13.65 5.28
CA LEU A 174 -7.26 14.17 6.54
C LEU A 174 -7.84 15.58 6.37
N VAL A 175 -7.14 16.46 5.65
CA VAL A 175 -7.63 17.79 5.31
C VAL A 175 -8.89 17.71 4.43
N TRP A 176 -8.87 16.84 3.42
CA TRP A 176 -10.02 16.63 2.53
C TRP A 176 -11.27 16.16 3.29
N ASN A 177 -11.12 15.24 4.23
CA ASN A 177 -12.23 14.74 5.04
C ASN A 177 -12.91 15.82 5.90
N ARG A 178 -12.23 16.95 6.18
CA ARG A 178 -12.85 18.11 6.85
C ARG A 178 -13.71 18.94 5.90
N ARG A 179 -13.36 18.98 4.60
CA ARG A 179 -14.11 19.71 3.57
C ARG A 179 -15.25 18.89 2.97
N SER A 180 -15.09 17.58 2.93
CA SER A 180 -16.02 16.64 2.34
C SER A 180 -16.28 15.52 3.34
N LYS A 181 -17.38 15.63 4.10
CA LYS A 181 -17.75 14.67 5.16
C LYS A 181 -17.75 13.25 4.61
N ARG A 182 -17.22 12.29 5.37
CA ARG A 182 -17.27 10.88 4.97
C ARG A 182 -18.72 10.39 5.06
N PRO A 183 -19.20 9.63 4.07
CA PRO A 183 -20.52 9.05 4.14
C PRO A 183 -20.58 7.98 5.23
N ASP A 184 -21.74 7.83 5.87
CA ASP A 184 -21.92 6.98 7.04
C ASP A 184 -21.69 5.49 6.71
N LEU A 185 -21.37 4.66 7.71
CA LEU A 185 -21.22 3.22 7.47
C LEU A 185 -22.53 2.63 6.95
N ASP A 186 -22.43 1.60 6.11
CA ASP A 186 -23.60 0.99 5.45
C ASP A 186 -24.68 0.63 6.51
N PRO A 187 -25.93 1.09 6.30
CA PRO A 187 -27.01 0.85 7.25
C PRO A 187 -27.30 -0.65 7.45
N SER A 188 -26.99 -1.50 6.46
CA SER A 188 -27.19 -2.96 6.49
C SER A 188 -26.23 -3.70 7.44
N LEU A 189 -25.15 -3.05 7.90
CA LEU A 189 -24.21 -3.66 8.85
C LEU A 189 -24.85 -3.84 10.22
N LYS A 190 -24.62 -5.01 10.83
CA LYS A 190 -24.99 -5.24 12.23
C LYS A 190 -24.26 -4.25 13.14
N PRO A 191 -24.81 -3.87 14.31
CA PRO A 191 -24.16 -2.91 15.21
C PRO A 191 -22.72 -3.32 15.60
N THR A 192 -22.47 -4.61 15.78
CA THR A 192 -21.13 -5.17 16.07
C THR A 192 -20.19 -5.03 14.88
N GLU A 193 -20.65 -5.31 13.66
CA GLU A 193 -19.87 -5.15 12.43
C GLU A 193 -19.52 -3.68 12.19
N ARG A 194 -20.48 -2.76 12.41
CA ARG A 194 -20.26 -1.31 12.33
C ARG A 194 -19.17 -0.85 13.31
N LYS A 195 -19.23 -1.33 14.56
CA LYS A 195 -18.22 -1.02 15.59
C LYS A 195 -16.83 -1.50 15.19
N TRP A 196 -16.72 -2.72 14.66
CA TRP A 196 -15.43 -3.26 14.22
C TRP A 196 -14.90 -2.57 12.97
N ALA A 197 -15.74 -2.31 11.97
CA ALA A 197 -15.36 -1.56 10.78
C ALA A 197 -14.82 -0.16 11.15
N HIS A 198 -15.46 0.53 12.09
CA HIS A 198 -14.99 1.81 12.60
C HIS A 198 -13.62 1.70 13.28
N ARG A 199 -13.43 0.71 14.16
CA ARG A 199 -12.14 0.47 14.84
C ARG A 199 -11.02 0.14 13.86
N VAL A 200 -11.27 -0.75 12.89
CA VAL A 200 -10.30 -1.10 11.86
C VAL A 200 -9.91 0.13 11.05
N HIS A 201 -10.86 0.98 10.66
CA HIS A 201 -10.53 2.24 10.00
C HIS A 201 -9.65 3.14 10.88
N ILE A 202 -9.98 3.36 12.15
CA ILE A 202 -9.14 4.16 13.06
C ILE A 202 -7.72 3.58 13.13
N LEU A 203 -7.61 2.26 13.34
CA LEU A 203 -6.32 1.58 13.43
C LEU A 203 -5.51 1.71 12.13
N LEU A 204 -6.14 1.63 10.96
CA LEU A 204 -5.46 1.89 9.69
C LEU A 204 -4.94 3.33 9.59
N TYR A 205 -5.71 4.32 10.04
CA TYR A 205 -5.24 5.71 10.08
C TYR A 205 -4.04 5.87 11.03
N VAL A 206 -4.09 5.22 12.20
CA VAL A 206 -2.94 5.20 13.14
C VAL A 206 -1.73 4.53 12.50
N MET A 207 -1.89 3.39 11.83
CA MET A 207 -0.79 2.68 11.17
C MET A 207 -0.17 3.48 10.01
N LEU A 208 -1.00 4.19 9.22
CA LEU A 208 -0.52 5.06 8.15
C LEU A 208 0.33 6.25 8.67
N ILE A 209 0.23 6.59 9.96
CA ILE A 209 1.09 7.57 10.63
C ILE A 209 2.28 6.86 11.27
N ALA A 210 2.02 5.82 12.05
CA ALA A 210 3.01 5.15 12.88
C ALA A 210 4.12 4.52 12.03
N MET A 211 3.78 3.87 10.90
CA MET A 211 4.77 3.26 10.01
C MET A 211 5.82 4.26 9.50
N PRO A 212 5.47 5.35 8.79
CA PRO A 212 6.46 6.31 8.31
C PRO A 212 7.19 7.04 9.44
N VAL A 213 6.51 7.39 10.54
CA VAL A 213 7.14 8.05 11.69
C VAL A 213 8.20 7.14 12.33
N THR A 214 7.86 5.89 12.64
CA THR A 214 8.81 4.95 13.23
C THR A 214 9.97 4.63 12.28
N GLY A 215 9.72 4.54 10.98
CA GLY A 215 10.78 4.32 9.98
C GLY A 215 11.74 5.49 9.85
N TYR A 216 11.21 6.73 9.91
CA TYR A 216 12.01 7.94 9.89
C TYR A 216 12.85 8.09 11.17
N VAL A 217 12.25 7.86 12.33
CA VAL A 217 12.95 7.92 13.62
C VAL A 217 14.04 6.85 13.70
N MET A 218 13.73 5.61 13.29
CA MET A 218 14.70 4.52 13.19
C MET A 218 15.89 4.92 12.29
N THR A 219 15.61 5.40 11.08
CA THR A 219 16.64 5.79 10.10
C THR A 219 17.50 6.94 10.61
N SER A 220 16.89 7.92 11.28
CA SER A 220 17.59 9.07 11.85
C SER A 220 18.56 8.66 12.95
N PHE A 221 18.13 7.84 13.93
CA PHE A 221 19.04 7.34 14.97
C PHE A 221 20.11 6.39 14.43
N HIS A 222 19.86 5.73 13.30
CA HIS A 222 20.87 4.95 12.58
C HIS A 222 21.91 5.86 11.88
N GLY A 223 21.64 7.16 11.79
CA GLY A 223 22.49 8.18 11.18
C GLY A 223 22.58 8.08 9.66
N PHE A 224 21.52 7.55 9.03
CA PHE A 224 21.37 7.59 7.59
C PHE A 224 20.34 8.66 7.20
N PRO A 225 20.51 9.32 6.05
CA PRO A 225 19.50 10.22 5.53
C PRO A 225 18.22 9.47 5.13
N THR A 226 17.12 10.20 5.10
CA THR A 226 15.87 9.76 4.48
C THR A 226 15.68 10.47 3.15
N TYR A 227 15.41 9.73 2.09
CA TYR A 227 15.22 10.29 0.76
C TYR A 227 13.74 10.45 0.45
N PHE A 228 13.39 11.61 -0.11
CA PHE A 228 12.10 11.86 -0.74
C PHE A 228 12.35 12.35 -2.17
N PHE A 229 12.31 11.43 -3.13
CA PHE A 229 12.80 11.65 -4.49
C PHE A 229 14.25 12.14 -4.48
N ALA A 230 14.53 13.31 -5.05
CA ALA A 230 15.85 13.93 -5.12
C ALA A 230 16.21 14.74 -3.86
N TRP A 231 15.30 14.86 -2.88
CA TRP A 231 15.57 15.59 -1.65
C TRP A 231 16.08 14.64 -0.57
N GLU A 232 17.22 15.01 0.00
CA GLU A 232 17.81 14.35 1.15
C GLU A 232 17.34 15.06 2.43
N LEU A 233 16.70 14.31 3.32
CA LEU A 233 16.34 14.76 4.65
C LEU A 233 17.40 14.27 5.63
N ASP A 234 18.12 15.21 6.20
CA ASP A 234 19.11 14.92 7.23
C ASP A 234 18.46 14.23 8.44
N PRO A 235 19.23 13.37 9.15
CA PRO A 235 18.80 12.84 10.43
C PRO A 235 18.45 13.97 11.42
N LEU A 236 17.25 13.95 12.01
CA LEU A 236 16.90 14.93 13.06
C LEU A 236 17.67 14.74 14.35
N TRP A 237 18.10 13.51 14.63
CA TRP A 237 18.79 13.13 15.84
C TRP A 237 20.19 12.62 15.53
N GLY A 238 21.10 12.79 16.49
CA GLY A 238 22.42 12.16 16.44
C GLY A 238 22.33 10.64 16.48
N LYS A 239 23.38 9.98 15.96
CA LYS A 239 23.52 8.53 15.99
C LYS A 239 23.39 8.00 17.42
N SER A 240 22.55 6.99 17.62
CA SER A 240 22.30 6.37 18.93
C SER A 240 21.68 4.99 18.77
N ASP A 241 21.95 4.08 19.72
CA ASP A 241 21.39 2.72 19.77
C ASP A 241 19.86 2.67 19.90
N ALA A 242 19.21 3.82 20.09
CA ALA A 242 17.75 3.95 19.99
C ALA A 242 17.21 3.42 18.65
N TYR A 243 18.01 3.40 17.58
CA TYR A 243 17.62 2.78 16.30
C TYR A 243 17.20 1.31 16.44
N ILE A 244 17.72 0.58 17.43
CA ILE A 244 17.38 -0.82 17.70
C ILE A 244 15.92 -0.92 18.14
N ILE A 245 15.52 -0.08 19.11
CA ILE A 245 14.15 -0.04 19.64
C ILE A 245 13.17 0.36 18.55
N TRP A 246 13.47 1.45 17.82
CA TRP A 246 12.60 1.90 16.72
C TRP A 246 12.58 0.89 15.55
N GLY A 247 13.67 0.15 15.35
CA GLY A 247 13.74 -1.00 14.46
C GLY A 247 12.80 -2.13 14.89
N THR A 248 12.69 -2.42 16.18
CA THR A 248 11.71 -3.38 16.71
C THR A 248 10.28 -2.99 16.33
N PHE A 249 9.91 -1.72 16.47
CA PHE A 249 8.60 -1.23 16.08
C PHE A 249 8.38 -1.30 14.56
N HIS A 250 9.29 -0.73 13.77
CA HIS A 250 9.10 -0.54 12.35
C HIS A 250 9.27 -1.82 11.52
N LYS A 251 10.17 -2.73 11.92
CA LYS A 251 10.45 -3.97 11.17
C LYS A 251 9.62 -5.17 11.64
N TYR A 252 9.14 -5.16 12.89
CA TYR A 252 8.51 -6.33 13.50
C TYR A 252 7.12 -6.04 14.07
N LEU A 253 6.98 -5.22 15.11
CA LEU A 253 5.68 -5.08 15.78
C LEU A 253 4.60 -4.51 14.85
N LEU A 254 4.86 -3.37 14.22
CA LEU A 254 3.86 -2.66 13.44
C LEU A 254 3.51 -3.37 12.12
N PRO A 255 4.45 -3.91 11.31
CA PRO A 255 4.11 -4.66 10.10
C PRO A 255 3.20 -5.87 10.36
N TYR A 256 3.45 -6.63 11.42
CA TYR A 256 2.65 -7.82 11.74
C TYR A 256 1.25 -7.45 12.23
N LEU A 257 1.13 -6.43 13.09
CA LEU A 257 -0.18 -5.86 13.44
C LEU A 257 -0.90 -5.33 12.21
N LEU A 258 -0.17 -4.67 11.32
CA LEU A 258 -0.71 -4.12 10.09
C LEU A 258 -1.22 -5.21 9.15
N TYR A 259 -0.55 -6.36 9.00
CA TYR A 259 -1.08 -7.50 8.24
C TYR A 259 -2.43 -7.96 8.77
N ILE A 260 -2.59 -8.05 10.09
CA ILE A 260 -3.86 -8.44 10.72
C ILE A 260 -4.94 -7.39 10.46
N ILE A 261 -4.64 -6.11 10.69
CA ILE A 261 -5.60 -5.00 10.54
C ILE A 261 -6.02 -4.83 9.07
N LEU A 262 -5.05 -4.85 8.15
CA LEU A 262 -5.30 -4.74 6.72
C LEU A 262 -6.02 -5.98 6.19
N GLY A 263 -5.64 -7.18 6.63
CA GLY A 263 -6.33 -8.42 6.34
C GLY A 263 -7.79 -8.37 6.79
N ALA A 264 -8.06 -7.95 8.03
CA ALA A 264 -9.42 -7.76 8.54
C ALA A 264 -10.22 -6.73 7.71
N HIS A 265 -9.59 -5.65 7.26
CA HIS A 265 -10.21 -4.66 6.39
C HIS A 265 -10.62 -5.24 5.04
N ILE A 266 -9.69 -5.89 4.34
CA ILE A 266 -9.91 -6.46 3.00
C ILE A 266 -10.89 -7.62 3.08
N LEU A 267 -10.66 -8.59 3.98
CA LEU A 267 -11.53 -9.75 4.16
C LEU A 267 -12.93 -9.35 4.61
N GLY A 268 -13.06 -8.33 5.46
CA GLY A 268 -14.36 -7.77 5.84
C GLY A 268 -15.13 -7.22 4.63
N ALA A 269 -14.46 -6.43 3.79
CA ALA A 269 -15.08 -5.92 2.56
C ALA A 269 -15.48 -7.04 1.59
N LEU A 270 -14.63 -8.06 1.42
CA LEU A 270 -14.92 -9.22 0.57
C LEU A 270 -16.06 -10.08 1.14
N LYS A 271 -16.08 -10.35 2.45
CA LYS A 271 -17.18 -11.05 3.14
C LYS A 271 -18.51 -10.34 2.89
N HIS A 272 -18.56 -9.04 3.13
CA HIS A 272 -19.79 -8.27 2.95
C HIS A 272 -20.28 -8.31 1.49
N HIS A 273 -19.35 -8.26 0.52
CA HIS A 273 -19.72 -8.32 -0.89
C HIS A 273 -20.17 -9.72 -1.36
N PHE A 274 -19.38 -10.75 -1.08
CA PHE A 274 -19.59 -12.09 -1.66
C PHE A 274 -20.47 -13.02 -0.81
N ILE A 275 -20.39 -12.91 0.53
CA ILE A 275 -21.11 -13.78 1.46
C ILE A 275 -22.41 -13.11 1.89
N ASP A 276 -22.32 -11.91 2.47
CA ASP A 276 -23.50 -11.21 2.98
C ASP A 276 -24.34 -10.60 1.84
N ARG A 277 -23.79 -10.51 0.62
CA ARG A 277 -24.37 -9.84 -0.55
C ARG A 277 -24.73 -8.37 -0.30
N HIS A 278 -24.15 -7.78 0.74
CA HIS A 278 -24.19 -6.36 1.06
C HIS A 278 -23.23 -5.63 0.12
N SER A 279 -23.74 -5.19 -1.01
CA SER A 279 -22.90 -4.57 -2.03
C SER A 279 -22.41 -3.15 -1.66
N GLY A 280 -23.01 -2.50 -0.65
CA GLY A 280 -22.74 -1.10 -0.33
C GLY A 280 -21.32 -0.83 0.16
N ALA A 281 -20.72 -1.70 0.98
CA ALA A 281 -19.35 -1.48 1.48
C ALA A 281 -18.31 -1.33 0.36
N LEU A 282 -18.31 -2.24 -0.61
CA LEU A 282 -17.37 -2.22 -1.75
C LEU A 282 -17.81 -1.23 -2.83
N LYS A 283 -19.10 -1.20 -3.18
CA LYS A 283 -19.62 -0.29 -4.22
C LYS A 283 -19.30 1.16 -3.89
N ARG A 284 -19.43 1.59 -2.64
CA ARG A 284 -19.17 2.99 -2.26
C ARG A 284 -17.75 3.47 -2.56
N MET A 285 -16.78 2.57 -2.77
CA MET A 285 -15.40 2.89 -3.16
C MET A 285 -15.04 2.53 -4.61
N VAL A 286 -15.85 1.72 -5.30
CA VAL A 286 -15.51 1.14 -6.61
C VAL A 286 -16.56 1.40 -7.71
N ALA A 287 -17.83 1.58 -7.35
CA ALA A 287 -18.97 1.65 -8.28
C ALA A 287 -20.02 2.71 -7.89
#